data_AF-A0AAV2LXV4-F1
#
_entry.id   AF-A0AAV2LXV4-F1
#
_cell.length_a   1.000
_cell.length_b   1.000
_cell.length_c   1.000
_cell.angle_alpha   90.00
_cell.angle_beta   90.00
_cell.angle_gamma   90.00
#
_symmetry.space_group_name_H-M   'P 1'
#
loop_
_entity.id
_entity.type
_entity.pdbx_description
1 polymer ?
#
loop_
_entity_poly.entity_id
_entity_poly.type
_entity_poly.pdbx_seq_one_letter_code
_entity_poly.pdbx_strand_id
1 'polypeptide(L)'
;MELSVLCLLTLALAFVPQLSATVVKQGCPAAGFNSNNVPFCTQSNQIKCNIEDDDCEGGLKCCFNGCDNICRKPLREKINKICPEPTPHLQACADKCNDHNQCEDYLMCCFSGCGLECMEPDDPSAKPGK
;
A
#
# COMPACT_ATOMS: atom_id res chain seq x y z
N MET A 1 46.91 -6.74 -31.27
CA MET A 1 45.73 -7.60 -30.95
C MET A 1 45.05 -7.18 -29.65
N GLU A 2 45.74 -6.47 -28.76
CA GLU A 2 45.22 -5.95 -27.47
C GLU A 2 44.12 -4.86 -27.58
N LEU A 3 44.11 -4.05 -28.66
CA LEU A 3 43.14 -2.93 -28.79
C LEU A 3 41.71 -3.39 -29.15
N SER A 4 41.57 -4.61 -29.69
CA SER A 4 40.27 -5.14 -30.15
C SER A 4 39.45 -5.75 -29.01
N VAL A 5 40.12 -6.27 -27.98
CA VAL A 5 39.47 -6.93 -26.83
C VAL A 5 38.87 -5.89 -25.88
N LEU A 6 39.57 -4.76 -25.68
CA LEU A 6 39.07 -3.66 -24.85
C LEU A 6 37.79 -3.03 -25.41
N CYS A 7 37.70 -2.92 -26.74
CA CYS A 7 36.55 -2.34 -27.43
C CYS A 7 35.28 -3.21 -27.30
N LEU A 8 35.45 -4.54 -27.26
CA LEU A 8 34.36 -5.49 -27.03
C LEU A 8 33.90 -5.50 -25.57
N LEU A 9 34.84 -5.37 -24.62
CA LEU A 9 34.53 -5.25 -23.18
C LEU A 9 33.74 -3.96 -22.86
N THR A 10 34.02 -2.85 -23.55
CA THR A 10 33.27 -1.59 -23.36
C THR A 10 31.85 -1.64 -23.93
N LEU A 11 31.61 -2.37 -25.02
CA LEU A 11 30.27 -2.52 -25.59
C LEU A 11 29.35 -3.40 -24.72
N ALA A 12 29.93 -4.37 -24.00
CA ALA A 12 29.19 -5.25 -23.10
C ALA A 12 28.61 -4.52 -21.86
N LEU A 13 29.27 -3.46 -21.38
CA LEU A 13 28.80 -2.67 -20.24
C LEU A 13 27.72 -1.63 -20.61
N ALA A 14 27.54 -1.31 -21.89
CA ALA A 14 26.49 -0.42 -22.37
C ALA A 14 25.10 -1.08 -22.44
N PHE A 15 25.06 -2.42 -22.34
CA PHE A 15 23.84 -3.23 -22.37
C PHE A 15 23.53 -3.87 -21.02
N VAL A 16 23.88 -3.22 -19.90
CA VAL A 16 23.23 -3.58 -18.64
C VAL A 16 21.76 -3.15 -18.81
N PRO A 17 20.78 -4.08 -18.95
CA PRO A 17 19.40 -3.68 -18.80
C PRO A 17 19.35 -3.10 -17.40
N GLN A 18 19.03 -1.80 -17.32
CA GLN A 18 18.80 -1.15 -16.05
C GLN A 18 17.89 -2.10 -15.28
N LEU A 19 18.39 -2.62 -14.16
CA LEU A 19 17.55 -3.15 -13.10
C LEU A 19 16.68 -1.94 -12.74
N SER A 20 15.60 -1.74 -13.50
CA SER A 20 14.47 -0.97 -13.04
C SER A 20 14.12 -1.70 -11.77
N ALA A 21 14.50 -1.10 -10.64
CA ALA A 21 13.81 -1.33 -9.39
C ALA A 21 12.35 -1.45 -9.80
N THR A 22 11.77 -2.63 -9.61
CA THR A 22 10.35 -2.79 -9.80
C THR A 22 9.74 -1.80 -8.84
N VAL A 23 9.44 -0.60 -9.33
CA VAL A 23 8.54 0.32 -8.66
C VAL A 23 7.28 -0.51 -8.65
N VAL A 24 7.04 -1.17 -7.52
CA VAL A 24 5.74 -1.73 -7.22
C VAL A 24 4.84 -0.52 -7.35
N LYS A 25 4.11 -0.43 -8.46
CA LYS A 25 3.18 0.67 -8.67
C LYS A 25 2.21 0.58 -7.51
N GLN A 26 2.35 1.47 -6.55
CA GLN A 26 1.48 1.51 -5.37
C GLN A 26 0.04 1.59 -5.87
N GLY A 27 -0.81 0.70 -5.36
CA GLY A 27 -2.20 0.56 -5.80
C GLY A 27 -3.13 1.60 -5.17
N CYS A 28 -4.39 1.55 -5.58
CA CYS A 28 -5.45 2.29 -4.91
C CYS A 28 -5.82 1.60 -3.58
N PRO A 29 -6.03 2.37 -2.49
CA PRO A 29 -6.59 1.82 -1.26
C PRO A 29 -8.02 1.30 -1.49
N ALA A 30 -8.44 0.34 -0.67
CA ALA A 30 -9.82 -0.16 -0.70
C ALA A 30 -10.83 0.99 -0.57
N ALA A 31 -11.94 0.89 -1.31
CA ALA A 31 -13.05 1.83 -1.18
C ALA A 31 -13.64 1.74 0.25
N GLY A 32 -14.04 2.88 0.80
CA GLY A 32 -14.73 2.93 2.09
C GLY A 32 -16.22 2.61 1.91
N PHE A 33 -16.75 1.72 2.74
CA PHE A 33 -18.15 1.31 2.72
C PHE A 33 -18.78 1.39 4.11
N ASN A 34 -20.10 1.60 4.19
CA ASN A 34 -20.84 1.53 5.46
C ASN A 34 -21.17 0.08 5.88
N SER A 35 -21.81 -0.10 7.04
CA SER A 35 -22.21 -1.43 7.56
C SER A 35 -23.16 -2.22 6.65
N ASN A 36 -23.80 -1.57 5.68
CA ASN A 36 -24.65 -2.20 4.66
C ASN A 36 -23.91 -2.39 3.32
N ASN A 37 -22.59 -2.28 3.30
CA ASN A 37 -21.73 -2.37 2.11
C ASN A 37 -22.07 -1.34 1.03
N VAL A 38 -22.55 -0.16 1.43
CA VAL A 38 -22.83 0.95 0.50
C VAL A 38 -21.63 1.90 0.47
N PRO A 39 -21.11 2.27 -0.72
CA PRO A 39 -20.01 3.22 -0.84
C PRO A 39 -20.33 4.56 -0.18
N PHE A 40 -19.34 5.18 0.44
CA PHE A 40 -19.48 6.54 0.99
C PHE A 40 -19.37 7.61 -0.10
N CYS A 41 -20.45 7.81 -0.88
CA CYS A 41 -20.48 8.75 -2.01
C CYS A 41 -20.60 10.23 -1.64
N THR A 42 -20.89 10.56 -0.37
CA THR A 42 -21.32 11.91 0.04
C THR A 42 -20.33 12.64 0.95
N GLN A 43 -19.10 12.12 1.10
CA GLN A 43 -18.08 12.80 1.86
C GLN A 43 -17.67 14.09 1.13
N SER A 44 -18.07 15.22 1.71
CA SER A 44 -17.73 16.55 1.20
C SER A 44 -16.21 16.72 1.26
N ASN A 45 -15.61 17.27 0.20
CA ASN A 45 -14.18 17.60 0.05
C ASN A 45 -13.27 16.54 -0.60
N GLN A 46 -13.80 15.62 -1.42
CA GLN A 46 -12.99 14.73 -2.26
C GLN A 46 -12.65 15.39 -3.62
N ILE A 47 -11.38 15.38 -4.00
CA ILE A 47 -10.91 15.90 -5.29
C ILE A 47 -11.22 14.85 -6.36
N LYS A 48 -12.04 15.19 -7.36
CA LYS A 48 -12.36 14.29 -8.48
C LYS A 48 -11.22 14.27 -9.50
N CYS A 49 -11.04 13.13 -10.14
CA CYS A 49 -10.14 12.92 -11.28
C CYS A 49 -10.88 12.17 -12.38
N ASN A 50 -10.35 12.16 -13.61
CA ASN A 50 -11.01 11.50 -14.73
C ASN A 50 -10.59 10.04 -14.82
N ILE A 51 -9.32 9.79 -15.15
CA ILE A 51 -8.84 8.45 -15.52
C ILE A 51 -7.42 8.20 -15.02
N GLU A 52 -6.53 9.19 -15.05
CA GLU A 52 -5.10 8.99 -14.84
C GLU A 52 -4.64 9.56 -13.48
N ASP A 53 -3.59 8.96 -12.91
CA ASP A 53 -2.98 9.45 -11.67
C ASP A 53 -2.45 10.89 -11.83
N ASP A 54 -2.07 11.29 -13.04
CA ASP A 54 -1.57 12.63 -13.37
C ASP A 54 -2.66 13.72 -13.27
N ASP A 55 -3.95 13.33 -13.20
CA ASP A 55 -5.04 14.24 -12.84
C ASP A 55 -4.94 14.70 -11.37
N CYS A 56 -4.13 14.02 -10.56
CA CYS A 56 -4.01 14.23 -9.13
C CYS A 56 -2.64 14.82 -8.74
N GLU A 57 -2.65 15.94 -8.01
CA GLU A 57 -1.42 16.57 -7.55
C GLU A 57 -0.73 15.79 -6.42
N GLY A 58 0.58 15.98 -6.25
CA GLY A 58 1.30 15.52 -5.05
C GLY A 58 1.51 14.00 -4.96
N GLY A 59 1.53 13.29 -6.09
CA GLY A 59 1.73 11.83 -6.12
C GLY A 59 0.53 11.04 -5.60
N LEU A 60 -0.66 11.67 -5.59
CA LEU A 60 -1.92 11.01 -5.37
C LEU A 60 -2.29 10.15 -6.59
N LYS A 61 -3.19 9.19 -6.38
CA LYS A 61 -3.69 8.28 -7.41
C LYS A 61 -5.15 8.54 -7.71
N CYS A 62 -5.54 8.37 -8.97
CA CYS A 62 -6.92 8.42 -9.36
C CYS A 62 -7.59 7.08 -9.10
N CYS A 63 -8.48 7.03 -8.11
CA CYS A 63 -9.05 5.79 -7.60
C CYS A 63 -10.57 5.81 -7.61
N PHE A 64 -11.18 4.75 -8.11
CA PHE A 64 -12.62 4.56 -8.03
C PHE A 64 -13.03 4.20 -6.61
N ASN A 65 -13.90 5.00 -5.99
CA ASN A 65 -14.40 4.76 -4.62
C ASN A 65 -15.75 4.02 -4.55
N GLY A 66 -16.28 3.55 -5.69
CA GLY A 66 -17.62 2.97 -5.79
C GLY A 66 -18.69 3.94 -6.32
N CYS A 67 -18.38 5.24 -6.41
CA CYS A 67 -19.31 6.27 -6.90
C CYS A 67 -18.66 7.14 -7.98
N ASP A 68 -17.44 7.59 -7.71
CA ASP A 68 -16.67 8.51 -8.53
C ASP A 68 -15.19 8.11 -8.54
N ASN A 69 -14.46 8.64 -9.52
CA ASN A 69 -13.00 8.65 -9.50
C ASN A 69 -12.51 9.86 -8.70
N ILE A 70 -11.74 9.58 -7.66
CA ILE A 70 -11.22 10.58 -6.74
C ILE A 70 -9.73 10.41 -6.50
N CYS A 71 -9.03 11.52 -6.27
CA CYS A 71 -7.63 11.52 -5.89
C CYS A 71 -7.47 11.03 -4.45
N ARG A 72 -6.77 9.92 -4.27
CA ARG A 72 -6.46 9.33 -2.97
C ARG A 72 -4.97 9.14 -2.81
N LYS A 73 -4.52 9.09 -1.56
CA LYS A 73 -3.14 8.69 -1.28
C LYS A 73 -2.93 7.27 -1.78
N PRO A 74 -1.78 6.98 -2.42
CA PRO A 74 -1.43 5.61 -2.77
C PRO A 74 -1.36 4.74 -1.52
N LEU A 75 -1.61 3.43 -1.68
CA LEU A 75 -1.34 2.45 -0.63
C LEU A 75 0.12 2.58 -0.17
N ARG A 76 0.31 2.83 1.13
CA ARG A 76 1.66 2.80 1.71
C ARG A 76 2.14 1.35 1.73
N GLU A 77 3.38 1.16 1.30
CA GLU A 77 4.03 -0.15 1.37
C GLU A 77 4.17 -0.61 2.83
N LYS A 78 3.70 -1.83 3.10
CA LYS A 78 3.84 -2.51 4.40
C LYS A 78 5.16 -3.29 4.47
N ILE A 79 6.22 -2.71 3.93
CA ILE A 79 7.53 -3.37 3.89
C ILE A 79 8.09 -3.43 5.31
N ASN A 80 8.48 -4.63 5.73
CA ASN A 80 9.09 -4.93 7.04
C ASN A 80 8.19 -4.57 8.23
N LYS A 81 6.87 -4.55 8.06
CA LYS A 81 5.89 -4.32 9.13
C LYS A 81 5.36 -5.64 9.68
N ILE A 82 5.12 -5.71 10.99
CA ILE A 82 4.56 -6.89 11.65
C ILE A 82 3.31 -6.54 12.44
N CYS A 83 2.46 -7.53 12.69
CA CYS A 83 1.31 -7.34 13.57
C CYS A 83 1.78 -7.11 15.02
N PRO A 84 1.13 -6.21 15.75
CA PRO A 84 1.38 -6.06 17.18
C PRO A 84 0.98 -7.33 17.94
N GLU A 85 1.56 -7.50 19.13
CA GLU A 85 1.20 -8.61 20.01
C GLU A 85 -0.29 -8.54 20.42
N PRO A 86 -1.03 -9.65 20.33
CA PRO A 86 -2.46 -9.67 20.66
C PRO A 86 -2.71 -9.43 22.15
N THR A 87 -3.71 -8.62 22.45
CA THR A 87 -4.21 -8.41 23.82
C THR A 87 -5.16 -9.54 24.24
N PRO A 88 -4.91 -10.24 25.37
CA PRO A 88 -5.79 -11.32 25.81
C PRO A 88 -7.25 -10.88 25.96
N HIS A 89 -8.17 -11.68 25.43
CA HIS A 89 -9.60 -11.49 25.55
C HIS A 89 -10.29 -12.75 26.09
N LEU A 90 -11.34 -12.56 26.89
CA LEU A 90 -12.12 -13.65 27.49
C LEU A 90 -13.16 -14.25 26.53
N GLN A 91 -13.49 -13.57 25.44
CA GLN A 91 -14.53 -13.96 24.49
C GLN A 91 -14.06 -13.72 23.05
N ALA A 92 -14.57 -14.53 22.12
CA ALA A 92 -14.34 -14.35 20.69
C ALA A 92 -15.10 -13.13 20.14
N CYS A 93 -14.52 -12.49 19.15
CA CYS A 93 -15.07 -11.34 18.43
C CYS A 93 -15.29 -11.71 16.96
N ALA A 94 -16.14 -10.96 16.26
CA ALA A 94 -16.28 -11.11 14.82
C ALA A 94 -15.07 -10.52 14.08
N ASP A 95 -14.63 -11.20 13.01
CA ASP A 95 -13.57 -10.71 12.13
C ASP A 95 -14.06 -9.51 11.32
N LYS A 96 -13.30 -8.42 11.35
CA LYS A 96 -13.57 -7.17 10.62
C LYS A 96 -12.80 -7.08 9.30
N CYS A 97 -11.78 -7.91 9.12
CA CYS A 97 -10.97 -8.04 7.92
C CYS A 97 -10.49 -9.49 7.78
N ASN A 98 -10.08 -9.88 6.58
CA ASN A 98 -9.44 -11.16 6.28
C ASN A 98 -8.09 -10.97 5.59
N ASP A 99 -7.89 -9.84 4.94
CA ASP A 99 -6.66 -9.49 4.25
C ASP A 99 -6.22 -8.07 4.56
N HIS A 100 -4.91 -7.84 4.56
CA HIS A 100 -4.28 -6.55 4.80
C HIS A 100 -4.80 -5.45 3.86
N ASN A 101 -5.19 -5.79 2.63
CA ASN A 101 -5.68 -4.84 1.64
C ASN A 101 -7.10 -4.34 1.91
N GLN A 102 -7.85 -5.01 2.80
CA GLN A 102 -9.16 -4.53 3.26
C GLN A 102 -9.03 -3.41 4.29
N CYS A 103 -7.84 -3.24 4.87
CA CYS A 103 -7.55 -2.20 5.84
C CYS A 103 -7.09 -0.91 5.14
N GLU A 104 -7.54 0.22 5.66
CA GLU A 104 -7.19 1.53 5.12
C GLU A 104 -5.70 1.87 5.33
N ASP A 105 -5.16 2.67 4.42
CA ASP A 105 -3.81 3.22 4.47
C ASP A 105 -2.69 2.17 4.71
N TYR A 106 -2.07 2.21 5.90
CA TYR A 106 -0.95 1.36 6.32
C TYR A 106 -1.37 0.30 7.34
N LEU A 107 -2.66 0.23 7.68
CA LEU A 107 -3.17 -0.68 8.71
C LEU A 107 -3.09 -2.13 8.22
N MET A 108 -2.73 -3.04 9.12
CA MET A 108 -2.59 -4.47 8.84
C MET A 108 -3.77 -5.24 9.43
N CYS A 109 -4.25 -6.27 8.72
CA CYS A 109 -5.29 -7.14 9.24
C CYS A 109 -4.65 -8.15 10.20
N CYS A 110 -4.80 -7.89 11.49
CA CYS A 110 -4.07 -8.59 12.55
C CYS A 110 -5.04 -9.20 13.56
N PHE A 111 -4.64 -10.29 14.20
CA PHE A 111 -5.41 -10.88 15.28
C PHE A 111 -5.23 -10.03 16.56
N SER A 112 -6.31 -9.43 17.06
CA SER A 112 -6.26 -8.55 18.24
C SER A 112 -6.32 -9.30 19.58
N GLY A 113 -6.57 -10.61 19.54
CA GLY A 113 -6.72 -11.50 20.70
C GLY A 113 -8.10 -12.17 20.80
N CYS A 114 -9.09 -11.70 20.05
CA CYS A 114 -10.41 -12.33 19.95
C CYS A 114 -10.96 -12.48 18.52
N GLY A 115 -10.44 -11.71 17.56
CA GLY A 115 -10.80 -11.71 16.14
C GLY A 115 -9.81 -10.89 15.32
N LEU A 116 -10.01 -10.82 14.00
CA LEU A 116 -9.19 -10.06 13.06
C LEU A 116 -9.65 -8.61 12.94
N GLU A 117 -8.73 -7.66 13.12
CA GLU A 117 -9.00 -6.23 13.07
C GLU A 117 -7.87 -5.48 12.34
N CYS A 118 -8.22 -4.34 11.75
CA CYS A 118 -7.25 -3.44 11.12
C CYS A 118 -6.50 -2.65 12.20
N MET A 119 -5.21 -2.93 12.37
CA MET A 119 -4.37 -2.36 13.43
C MET A 119 -3.14 -1.67 12.85
N GLU A 120 -2.60 -0.68 13.58
CA GLU A 120 -1.30 -0.11 13.25
C GLU A 120 -0.23 -1.18 13.44
N PRO A 121 0.67 -1.37 12.46
CA PRO A 121 1.71 -2.37 12.59
C PRO A 121 2.90 -1.86 13.39
N ASP A 122 3.58 -2.79 14.03
CA ASP A 122 4.87 -2.52 14.68
C ASP A 122 6.00 -2.46 13.65
N ASP A 123 6.98 -1.63 13.96
CA ASP A 123 8.25 -1.60 13.23
C ASP A 123 9.29 -2.41 14.01
N PRO A 124 9.66 -3.63 13.55
CA PRO A 124 10.66 -4.44 14.22
C PRO A 124 12.05 -3.80 14.24
N SER A 125 12.27 -2.74 13.44
CA SER A 125 13.52 -1.97 13.39
C SER A 125 13.49 -0.72 14.26
N ALA A 126 12.34 -0.33 14.81
CA ALA A 126 12.26 0.73 15.79
C ALA A 126 12.89 0.23 17.09
N LYS A 127 14.17 0.58 17.29
CA LYS A 127 14.87 0.31 18.56
C LYS A 127 14.01 0.86 19.70
N PRO A 128 13.79 0.10 20.79
CA PRO A 128 13.13 0.64 21.96
C PRO A 128 13.88 1.88 22.41
N GLY A 129 13.16 3.00 22.50
CA GLY A 129 13.67 4.24 23.08
C GLY A 129 14.19 3.93 24.48
N LYS A 130 15.44 4.32 24.70
CA LYS A 130 16.21 4.13 25.93
C LYS A 130 15.63 4.94 27.08
#